data_AF-A0A9X2B6R9-F1
#
_entry.id   AF-A0A9X2B6R9-F1
#
_cell.length_a   1.000
_cell.length_b   1.000
_cell.length_c   1.000
_cell.angle_alpha   90.00
_cell.angle_beta   90.00
_cell.angle_gamma   90.00
#
_symmetry.space_group_name_H-M   'P 1'
#
loop_
_entity.id
_entity.type
_entity.pdbx_description
1 polymer ?
#
loop_
_entity_poly.entity_id
_entity_poly.type
_entity_poly.pdbx_seq_one_letter_code
_entity_poly.pdbx_strand_id
1 'polypeptide(L)'
;MPKEHSEQKASTGLDYDGITFEVVEEEQTATGKVRRRGIYLWPNLITTAALLSGFYSIIASMNGQYLQAVYAIIIAALLDGLDGRVARAIGAQSAFGEQFDSLSDLLAFGVAPAILMYSWSTHDLGRIGLACCFIYTVCAAFRLARFNVQIGTVDKRYFIGIASPLAAIIVICSVWVQQDFKDTLDFSAVWLQGLNAATMVIVGLLMISNLKYYSFKVMDRKRVPFVIMIPVILIFSAITYNIPVGILIVSIIYALSGIVTTLMSRKQSA
;
A
#
# COMPACT_ATOMS: atom_id res chain seq x y z
N MET A 1 -13.88 -5.31 61.86
CA MET A 1 -15.11 -4.84 61.20
C MET A 1 -15.61 -3.61 61.93
N PRO A 2 -16.16 -2.56 61.29
CA PRO A 2 -16.33 -2.30 59.84
C PRO A 2 -15.82 -0.90 59.38
N LYS A 3 -15.21 -0.78 58.18
CA LYS A 3 -15.72 -0.22 56.90
C LYS A 3 -15.40 1.28 56.70
N GLU A 4 -14.52 1.64 55.75
CA GLU A 4 -14.83 1.99 54.33
C GLU A 4 -15.67 3.28 54.24
N HIS A 5 -15.38 4.30 53.41
CA HIS A 5 -15.09 4.24 51.98
C HIS A 5 -14.77 5.67 51.45
N SER A 6 -14.00 5.76 50.35
CA SER A 6 -14.11 6.74 49.23
C SER A 6 -14.19 8.25 49.55
N GLU A 7 -13.35 9.12 48.98
CA GLU A 7 -13.42 9.44 47.55
C GLU A 7 -12.04 9.81 46.97
N GLN A 8 -11.60 8.98 46.01
CA GLN A 8 -10.71 9.41 44.94
C GLN A 8 -11.43 10.47 44.12
N LYS A 9 -10.98 11.72 44.18
CA LYS A 9 -11.32 12.71 43.16
C LYS A 9 -10.39 12.48 41.97
N ALA A 10 -10.81 11.58 41.09
CA ALA A 10 -10.28 11.45 39.75
C ALA A 10 -10.53 12.79 39.01
N SER A 11 -9.50 13.62 38.88
CA SER A 11 -9.54 14.76 37.98
C SER A 11 -9.24 14.27 36.57
N THR A 12 -10.28 13.73 35.94
CA THR A 12 -10.42 13.62 34.48
C THR A 12 -10.47 15.05 33.91
N GLY A 13 -9.30 15.60 33.61
CA GLY A 13 -9.16 16.82 32.83
C GLY A 13 -8.21 16.51 31.68
N LEU A 14 -8.76 16.26 30.50
CA LEU A 14 -7.99 16.40 29.28
C LEU A 14 -7.74 17.90 29.11
N ASP A 15 -6.56 18.33 29.53
CA ASP A 15 -6.10 19.71 29.39
C ASP A 15 -5.78 19.97 27.92
N TYR A 16 -6.83 20.22 27.13
CA TYR A 16 -6.72 20.68 25.75
C TYR A 16 -6.61 22.20 25.79
N ASP A 17 -5.42 22.73 26.06
CA ASP A 17 -5.18 24.17 26.19
C ASP A 17 -5.29 24.95 24.85
N GLY A 18 -5.87 24.34 23.80
CA GLY A 18 -6.23 24.95 22.52
C GLY A 18 -5.07 25.49 21.65
N ILE A 19 -3.87 25.61 22.22
CA ILE A 19 -2.71 26.31 21.63
C ILE A 19 -1.57 25.31 21.33
N THR A 20 -1.53 24.16 22.01
CA THR A 20 -0.52 23.13 21.78
C THR A 20 -1.07 22.05 20.85
N PHE A 21 -0.54 21.97 19.63
CA PHE A 21 -0.74 20.83 18.70
C PHE A 21 -0.01 19.55 19.18
N GLU A 22 0.28 19.44 20.47
CA GLU A 22 1.00 18.30 21.04
C GLU A 22 0.07 17.08 21.10
N VAL A 23 0.33 16.12 20.21
CA VAL A 23 -0.25 14.79 20.33
C VAL A 23 0.35 14.13 21.57
N VAL A 24 -0.46 13.97 22.61
CA VAL A 24 -0.09 13.24 23.83
C VAL A 24 -0.19 11.75 23.54
N GLU A 25 0.94 11.06 23.50
CA GLU A 25 0.98 9.62 23.29
C GLU A 25 1.01 8.89 24.64
N GLU A 26 0.10 7.93 24.84
CA GLU A 26 0.21 6.95 25.93
C GLU A 26 1.06 5.77 25.44
N GLU A 27 2.31 5.69 25.88
CA GLU A 27 3.19 4.56 25.60
C GLU A 27 2.97 3.47 26.67
N GLN A 28 2.54 2.27 26.27
CA GLN A 28 2.45 1.12 27.18
C GLN A 28 3.81 0.40 27.25
N THR A 29 4.59 0.67 28.29
CA THR A 29 5.84 -0.06 28.56
C THR A 29 5.59 -1.21 29.54
N ALA A 30 6.42 -2.27 29.50
CA ALA A 30 6.33 -3.44 30.37
C ALA A 30 6.37 -3.14 31.89
N THR A 31 6.74 -1.92 32.28
CA THR A 31 6.87 -1.44 33.66
C THR A 31 5.81 -0.39 34.07
N GLY A 32 4.82 -0.08 33.21
CA GLY A 32 3.73 0.86 33.50
C GLY A 32 3.37 1.78 32.34
N LYS A 33 2.31 2.57 32.49
CA LYS A 33 1.90 3.60 31.51
C LYS A 33 2.80 4.82 31.64
N VAL A 34 3.64 5.09 30.65
CA VAL A 34 4.47 6.30 30.61
C VAL A 34 3.90 7.23 29.55
N ARG A 35 3.38 8.38 29.97
CA ARG A 35 2.94 9.45 29.05
C ARG A 35 4.15 10.23 28.62
N ARG A 36 4.48 10.21 27.32
CA ARG A 36 5.52 11.07 26.75
C ARG A 36 4.86 12.18 25.94
N ARG A 37 5.31 13.42 26.17
CA ARG A 37 4.95 14.57 25.36
C ARG A 37 5.94 14.64 24.20
N GLY A 38 5.45 14.58 22.96
CA GLY A 38 6.26 14.77 21.77
C GLY A 38 6.06 13.69 20.72
N ILE A 39 5.98 14.14 19.47
CA ILE A 39 5.93 13.30 18.27
C ILE A 39 7.37 12.95 17.88
N TYR A 40 7.64 11.70 17.52
CA TYR A 40 8.89 11.36 16.84
C TYR A 40 8.91 12.05 15.46
N LEU A 41 9.60 13.18 15.38
CA LEU A 41 9.65 14.05 14.19
C LEU A 41 10.26 13.37 12.97
N TRP A 42 11.23 12.47 13.17
CA TRP A 42 12.00 11.87 12.08
C TRP A 42 11.20 10.89 11.22
N PRO A 43 10.53 9.86 11.78
CA PRO A 43 9.65 8.99 11.01
C PRO A 43 8.54 9.77 10.29
N ASN A 44 7.83 10.63 11.03
CA ASN A 44 6.72 11.40 10.48
C ASN A 44 7.12 12.34 9.34
N LEU A 45 8.38 12.81 9.29
CA LEU A 45 8.87 13.60 8.16
C LEU A 45 9.03 12.74 6.89
N ILE A 46 9.47 11.49 7.02
CA ILE A 46 9.56 10.55 5.90
C ILE A 46 8.15 10.18 5.41
N THR A 47 7.22 9.88 6.33
CA THR A 47 5.81 9.66 5.98
C THR A 47 5.22 10.87 5.26
N THR A 48 5.51 12.08 5.75
CA THR A 48 5.04 13.33 5.12
C THR A 48 5.63 13.53 3.72
N ALA A 49 6.88 13.13 3.50
CA ALA A 49 7.49 13.16 2.17
C ALA A 49 6.87 12.12 1.21
N ALA A 50 6.49 10.94 1.72
CA ALA A 50 5.73 9.94 0.96
C ALA A 50 4.34 10.48 0.57
N LEU A 51 3.64 11.08 1.53
CA LEU A 51 2.35 11.75 1.32
C LEU A 51 2.45 12.85 0.25
N LEU A 52 3.48 13.70 0.34
CA LEU A 52 3.74 14.76 -0.64
C LEU A 52 3.98 14.19 -2.04
N SER A 53 4.71 13.08 -2.14
CA SER A 53 4.98 12.40 -3.41
C SER A 53 3.68 11.83 -4.02
N GLY A 54 2.83 11.21 -3.21
CA GLY A 54 1.50 10.75 -3.64
C GLY A 54 0.61 11.91 -4.10
N PHE A 55 0.61 13.03 -3.35
CA PHE A 55 -0.12 14.24 -3.73
C PHE A 55 0.39 14.86 -5.04
N TYR A 56 1.71 14.94 -5.21
CA TYR A 56 2.32 15.41 -6.45
C TYR A 56 1.91 14.54 -7.65
N SER A 57 1.81 13.22 -7.46
CA SER A 57 1.34 12.32 -8.51
C SER A 57 -0.08 12.65 -8.98
N ILE A 58 -0.97 13.01 -8.05
CA ILE A 58 -2.34 13.42 -8.37
C ILE A 58 -2.33 14.67 -9.24
N ILE A 59 -1.55 15.69 -8.85
CA ILE A 59 -1.42 16.94 -9.60
C ILE A 59 -0.82 16.68 -10.99
N ALA A 60 0.28 15.92 -11.06
CA ALA A 60 0.94 15.58 -12.31
C ALA A 60 0.00 14.80 -13.25
N SER A 61 -0.83 13.90 -12.71
CA SER A 61 -1.84 13.17 -13.47
C SER A 61 -2.85 14.12 -14.10
N MET A 62 -3.41 15.05 -13.31
CA MET A 62 -4.38 16.03 -13.77
C MET A 62 -3.81 17.01 -14.81
N ASN A 63 -2.52 17.30 -14.74
CA ASN A 63 -1.81 18.14 -15.71
C ASN A 63 -1.40 17.38 -16.99
N GLY A 64 -1.77 16.10 -17.13
CA GLY A 64 -1.39 15.27 -18.28
C GLY A 64 0.07 14.79 -18.27
N GLN A 65 0.80 15.02 -17.17
CA GLN A 65 2.19 14.62 -16.99
C GLN A 65 2.28 13.20 -16.40
N TYR A 66 1.69 12.23 -17.10
CA TYR A 66 1.50 10.85 -16.60
C TYR A 66 2.81 10.16 -16.18
N LEU A 67 3.89 10.37 -16.93
CA LEU A 67 5.19 9.77 -16.62
C LEU A 67 5.76 10.28 -15.29
N GLN A 68 5.60 11.58 -15.00
CA GLN A 68 6.03 12.16 -13.72
C GLN A 68 5.15 11.66 -12.57
N ALA A 69 3.85 11.48 -12.82
CA ALA A 69 2.93 10.91 -11.84
C ALA A 69 3.30 9.47 -11.46
N VAL A 70 3.72 8.66 -12.44
CA VAL A 70 4.24 7.30 -12.21
C VAL A 70 5.49 7.34 -11.33
N TYR A 71 6.47 8.20 -11.64
CA TYR A 71 7.68 8.33 -10.84
C TYR A 71 7.40 8.77 -9.41
N ALA A 72 6.45 9.68 -9.22
CA ALA A 72 6.07 10.15 -7.90
C ALA A 72 5.45 9.05 -7.02
N ILE A 73 4.65 8.14 -7.59
CA ILE A 73 4.12 6.97 -6.86
C ILE A 73 5.25 5.99 -6.51
N ILE A 74 6.23 5.79 -7.41
CA ILE A 74 7.39 4.93 -7.12
C ILE A 74 8.24 5.52 -5.98
N ILE A 75 8.46 6.84 -5.99
CA ILE A 75 9.16 7.54 -4.91
C ILE A 75 8.39 7.41 -3.59
N ALA A 76 7.06 7.57 -3.61
CA ALA A 76 6.23 7.36 -2.43
C ALA A 76 6.37 5.93 -1.88
N ALA A 77 6.37 4.90 -2.74
CA ALA A 77 6.60 3.50 -2.36
C ALA A 77 7.99 3.26 -1.75
N LEU A 78 9.01 3.96 -2.22
CA LEU A 78 10.35 3.88 -1.66
C LEU A 78 10.41 4.52 -0.26
N LEU A 79 9.79 5.70 -0.11
CA LEU A 79 9.77 6.46 1.15
C LEU A 79 8.96 5.74 2.24
N ASP A 80 7.77 5.22 1.91
CA ASP A 80 6.95 4.37 2.79
C ASP A 80 7.75 3.16 3.30
N GLY A 81 8.38 2.42 2.37
CA GLY A 81 9.21 1.28 2.71
C GLY A 81 10.44 1.62 3.58
N LEU A 82 10.94 2.85 3.51
CA LEU A 82 12.03 3.35 4.36
C LEU A 82 11.50 3.75 5.73
N ASP A 83 10.41 4.50 5.82
CA ASP A 83 9.85 4.97 7.08
C ASP A 83 9.44 3.81 8.00
N GLY A 84 8.70 2.84 7.46
CA GLY A 84 8.30 1.65 8.19
C GLY A 84 9.49 0.78 8.65
N ARG A 85 10.69 0.93 8.08
CA ARG A 85 11.93 0.29 8.57
C ARG A 85 12.67 1.14 9.58
N VAL A 86 12.75 2.46 9.36
CA VAL A 86 13.41 3.41 10.26
C VAL A 86 12.67 3.49 11.60
N ALA A 87 11.34 3.58 11.60
CA ALA A 87 10.53 3.57 12.81
C ALA A 87 10.75 2.30 13.67
N ARG A 88 10.88 1.14 13.02
CA ARG A 88 11.18 -0.13 13.71
C ARG A 88 12.62 -0.23 14.21
N ALA A 89 13.58 0.31 13.48
CA ALA A 89 15.00 0.26 13.86
C ALA A 89 15.31 1.15 15.07
N ILE A 90 14.61 2.27 15.21
CA ILE A 90 14.82 3.25 16.28
C ILE A 90 13.94 2.96 17.52
N GLY A 91 13.03 1.97 17.43
CA GLY A 91 12.08 1.68 18.51
C GLY A 91 11.06 2.81 18.72
N ALA A 92 10.90 3.67 17.72
CA ALA A 92 10.06 4.85 17.72
C ALA A 92 8.73 4.55 17.01
N GLN A 93 8.04 3.48 17.45
CA GLN A 93 6.71 3.15 16.92
C GLN A 93 5.67 3.83 17.79
N SER A 94 4.97 4.80 17.22
CA SER A 94 3.88 5.48 17.91
C SER A 94 2.53 5.19 17.29
N ALA A 95 1.49 5.18 18.12
CA ALA A 95 0.12 4.93 17.68
C ALA A 95 -0.35 6.00 16.68
N PHE A 96 0.10 7.25 16.84
CA PHE A 96 -0.20 8.32 15.89
C PHE A 96 0.52 8.11 14.55
N GLY A 97 1.82 7.80 14.59
CA GLY A 97 2.62 7.54 13.39
C GLY A 97 2.07 6.39 12.56
N GLU A 98 1.60 5.31 13.20
CA GLU A 98 0.96 4.18 12.53
C GLU A 98 -0.33 4.56 11.79
N GLN A 99 -1.18 5.39 12.40
CA GLN A 99 -2.39 5.89 11.73
C GLN A 99 -2.04 6.87 10.60
N PHE A 100 -1.03 7.72 10.81
CA PHE A 100 -0.57 8.67 9.80
C PHE A 100 0.04 7.97 8.58
N ASP A 101 0.83 6.93 8.79
CA ASP A 101 1.38 6.04 7.76
C ASP A 101 0.27 5.42 6.91
N SER A 102 -0.76 4.87 7.57
CA SER A 102 -1.92 4.28 6.90
C SER A 102 -2.72 5.28 6.04
N LEU A 103 -2.84 6.54 6.49
CA LEU A 103 -3.50 7.60 5.71
C LEU A 103 -2.64 8.02 4.51
N SER A 104 -1.32 8.11 4.71
CA SER A 104 -0.36 8.39 3.64
C SER A 104 -0.37 7.29 2.58
N ASP A 105 -0.36 6.03 3.00
CA ASP A 105 -0.47 4.85 2.13
C ASP A 105 -1.76 4.84 1.31
N LEU A 106 -2.89 5.20 1.93
CA LEU A 106 -4.16 5.30 1.21
C LEU A 106 -4.08 6.35 0.10
N LEU A 107 -3.48 7.52 0.38
CA LEU A 107 -3.31 8.56 -0.62
C LEU A 107 -2.36 8.09 -1.74
N ALA A 108 -1.19 7.58 -1.38
CA ALA A 108 -0.12 7.25 -2.31
C ALA A 108 -0.40 6.00 -3.16
N PHE A 109 -1.04 4.98 -2.60
CA PHE A 109 -1.27 3.69 -3.28
C PHE A 109 -2.72 3.39 -3.58
N GLY A 110 -3.68 4.08 -2.94
CA GLY A 110 -5.10 3.90 -3.20
C GLY A 110 -5.69 4.98 -4.11
N VAL A 111 -5.41 6.26 -3.80
CA VAL A 111 -6.02 7.40 -4.49
C VAL A 111 -5.19 7.82 -5.70
N ALA A 112 -3.88 8.01 -5.54
CA ALA A 112 -3.03 8.51 -6.62
C ALA A 112 -3.03 7.60 -7.88
N PRO A 113 -2.90 6.26 -7.78
CA PRO A 113 -2.97 5.39 -8.95
C PRO A 113 -4.36 5.38 -9.60
N ALA A 114 -5.42 5.55 -8.80
CA ALA A 114 -6.79 5.60 -9.30
C ALA A 114 -7.06 6.86 -10.13
N ILE A 115 -6.57 8.02 -9.65
CA ILE A 115 -6.66 9.28 -10.39
C ILE A 115 -5.77 9.24 -11.63
N LEU A 116 -4.56 8.67 -11.53
CA LEU A 116 -3.68 8.48 -12.68
C LEU A 116 -4.37 7.68 -13.79
N MET A 117 -4.94 6.52 -13.46
CA MET A 117 -5.66 5.69 -14.43
C MET A 117 -6.90 6.40 -15.00
N TYR A 118 -7.63 7.12 -14.14
CA TYR A 118 -8.80 7.90 -14.56
C TYR A 118 -8.45 8.97 -15.58
N SER A 119 -7.43 9.78 -15.26
CA SER A 119 -6.97 10.85 -16.14
C SER A 119 -6.33 10.31 -17.43
N TRP A 120 -5.70 9.14 -17.36
CA TRP A 120 -5.03 8.53 -18.51
C TRP A 120 -5.98 7.91 -19.52
N SER A 121 -6.94 7.08 -19.08
CA SER A 121 -7.67 6.20 -19.99
C SER A 121 -9.15 6.00 -19.68
N THR A 122 -9.61 6.10 -18.44
CA THR A 122 -11.01 5.79 -18.10
C THR A 122 -11.92 7.02 -18.00
N HIS A 123 -11.40 8.23 -18.25
CA HIS A 123 -12.18 9.46 -18.28
C HIS A 123 -13.34 9.40 -19.30
N ASP A 124 -13.10 8.89 -20.51
CA ASP A 124 -14.10 8.87 -21.60
C ASP A 124 -15.23 7.86 -21.37
N LEU A 125 -15.02 6.87 -20.49
CA LEU A 125 -16.07 5.96 -19.99
C LEU A 125 -17.08 6.66 -19.06
N GLY A 126 -16.84 7.93 -18.71
CA GLY A 126 -17.72 8.74 -17.87
C GLY A 126 -17.94 8.12 -16.49
N ARG A 127 -19.21 7.88 -16.13
CA ARG A 127 -19.60 7.37 -14.81
C ARG A 127 -19.06 5.97 -14.50
N ILE A 128 -18.91 5.13 -15.53
CA ILE A 128 -18.42 3.76 -15.36
C ILE A 128 -16.93 3.77 -14.99
N GLY A 129 -16.13 4.58 -15.71
CA GLY A 129 -14.71 4.73 -15.42
C GLY A 129 -14.45 5.25 -14.01
N LEU A 130 -15.23 6.25 -13.59
CA LEU A 130 -15.20 6.77 -12.22
C LEU A 130 -15.55 5.69 -11.20
N ALA A 131 -16.61 4.91 -11.42
CA ALA A 131 -17.03 3.85 -10.52
C ALA A 131 -15.93 2.78 -10.35
N CYS A 132 -15.26 2.38 -11.43
CA CYS A 132 -14.17 1.40 -11.39
C CYS A 132 -12.96 1.91 -10.58
N CYS A 133 -12.55 3.17 -10.78
CA CYS A 133 -11.47 3.78 -10.00
C CYS A 133 -11.86 3.94 -8.52
N PHE A 134 -13.12 4.30 -8.24
CA PHE A 134 -13.63 4.39 -6.88
C PHE A 134 -13.63 3.04 -6.16
N ILE A 135 -14.04 1.96 -6.84
CA ILE A 135 -13.98 0.59 -6.30
C ILE A 135 -12.55 0.25 -5.88
N TYR A 136 -11.55 0.54 -6.71
CA TYR A 136 -10.14 0.32 -6.37
C TYR A 136 -9.73 1.07 -5.10
N THR A 137 -10.04 2.36 -5.00
CA THR A 137 -9.69 3.19 -3.83
C THR A 137 -10.38 2.68 -2.56
N VAL A 138 -11.66 2.31 -2.63
CA VAL A 138 -12.39 1.73 -1.50
C VAL A 138 -11.76 0.39 -1.09
N CYS A 139 -11.34 -0.43 -2.04
CA CYS A 139 -10.66 -1.68 -1.74
C CYS A 139 -9.32 -1.48 -1.04
N ALA A 140 -8.54 -0.49 -1.47
CA ALA A 140 -7.30 -0.10 -0.80
C ALA A 140 -7.58 0.35 0.65
N ALA A 141 -8.58 1.20 0.86
CA ALA A 141 -8.98 1.67 2.18
C ALA A 141 -9.40 0.53 3.12
N PHE A 142 -10.28 -0.38 2.67
CA PHE A 142 -10.69 -1.53 3.47
C PHE A 142 -9.52 -2.43 3.85
N ARG A 143 -8.57 -2.60 2.93
CA ARG A 143 -7.42 -3.45 3.16
C ARG A 143 -6.48 -2.83 4.21
N LEU A 144 -6.24 -1.51 4.16
CA LEU A 144 -5.46 -0.79 5.18
C LEU A 144 -6.16 -0.79 6.53
N ALA A 145 -7.47 -0.54 6.56
CA ALA A 145 -8.27 -0.61 7.78
C ALA A 145 -8.22 -2.01 8.44
N ARG A 146 -8.32 -3.08 7.63
CA ARG A 146 -8.16 -4.45 8.10
C ARG A 146 -6.77 -4.70 8.66
N PHE A 147 -5.73 -4.18 8.01
CA PHE A 147 -4.36 -4.29 8.49
C PHE A 147 -4.21 -3.64 9.86
N ASN A 148 -4.71 -2.41 10.04
CA ASN A 148 -4.62 -1.68 11.31
C ASN A 148 -5.34 -2.38 12.46
N VAL A 149 -6.50 -3.00 12.21
CA VAL A 149 -7.26 -3.74 13.24
C VAL A 149 -6.62 -5.10 13.57
N GLN A 150 -5.83 -5.68 12.66
CA GLN A 150 -5.22 -7.00 12.82
C GLN A 150 -3.79 -6.97 13.40
N ILE A 151 -3.28 -5.79 13.73
CA ILE A 151 -1.98 -5.60 14.38
C ILE A 151 -2.02 -6.27 15.77
N GLY A 152 -1.26 -7.36 15.92
CA GLY A 152 -1.11 -8.10 17.19
C GLY A 152 -1.81 -9.46 17.28
N THR A 153 -2.72 -9.80 16.36
CA THR A 153 -3.52 -11.05 16.44
C THR A 153 -3.27 -12.07 15.32
N VAL A 154 -2.46 -11.74 14.31
CA VAL A 154 -2.26 -12.61 13.13
C VAL A 154 -0.88 -13.28 13.13
N ASP A 155 -0.88 -14.60 12.96
CA ASP A 155 0.29 -15.47 12.90
C ASP A 155 1.25 -15.05 11.76
N LYS A 156 2.54 -14.85 12.06
CA LYS A 156 3.58 -14.25 11.17
C LYS A 156 3.87 -15.02 9.86
N ARG A 157 3.19 -16.13 9.61
CA ARG A 157 3.51 -17.10 8.55
C ARG A 157 2.81 -16.84 7.20
N TYR A 158 1.69 -16.11 7.16
CA TYR A 158 0.93 -15.88 5.93
C TYR A 158 0.49 -14.42 5.81
N PHE A 159 0.69 -13.81 4.64
CA PHE A 159 0.05 -12.54 4.29
C PHE A 159 -1.30 -12.83 3.62
N ILE A 160 -2.30 -12.00 3.90
CA ILE A 160 -3.65 -12.13 3.32
C ILE A 160 -3.84 -10.97 2.34
N GLY A 161 -4.04 -11.27 1.04
CA GLY A 161 -4.21 -10.30 -0.05
C GLY A 161 -2.90 -9.70 -0.59
N ILE A 162 -2.91 -9.19 -1.83
CA ILE A 162 -1.74 -8.54 -2.51
C ILE A 162 -1.41 -7.22 -1.84
N ALA A 163 -0.18 -6.93 -1.41
CA ALA A 163 0.24 -5.65 -0.77
C ALA A 163 -0.24 -4.38 -1.51
N SER A 164 -0.64 -3.31 -0.80
CA SER A 164 -1.19 -2.09 -1.43
C SER A 164 -0.17 -1.40 -2.34
N PRO A 165 1.12 -1.28 -1.94
CA PRO A 165 2.15 -0.81 -2.85
C PRO A 165 2.28 -1.66 -4.12
N LEU A 166 2.17 -2.99 -4.01
CA LEU A 166 2.28 -3.88 -5.18
C LEU A 166 1.10 -3.70 -6.14
N ALA A 167 -0.11 -3.56 -5.60
CA ALA A 167 -1.28 -3.28 -6.42
C ALA A 167 -1.22 -1.90 -7.07
N ALA A 168 -0.64 -0.88 -6.42
CA ALA A 168 -0.33 0.39 -7.07
C ALA A 168 0.69 0.22 -8.20
N ILE A 169 1.76 -0.56 -7.99
CA ILE A 169 2.77 -0.87 -9.02
C ILE A 169 2.13 -1.49 -10.27
N ILE A 170 1.19 -2.43 -10.12
CA ILE A 170 0.48 -3.03 -11.25
C ILE A 170 -0.25 -1.95 -12.07
N VAL A 171 -0.95 -1.04 -11.40
CA VAL A 171 -1.71 0.04 -12.06
C VAL A 171 -0.79 1.02 -12.77
N ILE A 172 0.23 1.55 -12.08
CA ILE A 172 1.14 2.54 -12.67
C ILE A 172 1.99 1.95 -13.79
N CYS A 173 2.40 0.69 -13.70
CA CYS A 173 3.16 0.04 -14.75
C CYS A 173 2.27 -0.25 -15.97
N SER A 174 0.98 -0.56 -15.78
CA SER A 174 0.04 -0.67 -16.90
C SER A 174 -0.07 0.65 -17.67
N VAL A 175 -0.21 1.77 -16.95
CA VAL A 175 -0.22 3.12 -17.55
C VAL A 175 1.11 3.43 -18.23
N TRP A 176 2.24 3.12 -17.60
CA TRP A 176 3.57 3.41 -18.15
C TRP A 176 3.85 2.61 -19.42
N VAL A 177 3.51 1.32 -19.47
CA VAL A 177 3.62 0.52 -20.69
C VAL A 177 2.76 1.12 -21.80
N GLN A 178 1.52 1.50 -21.50
CA GLN A 178 0.63 2.13 -22.48
C GLN A 178 1.17 3.48 -22.97
N GLN A 179 1.83 4.24 -22.09
CA GLN A 179 2.47 5.50 -22.43
C GLN A 179 3.65 5.31 -23.41
N ASP A 180 4.41 4.21 -23.30
CA ASP A 180 5.54 3.92 -24.18
C ASP A 180 5.11 3.38 -25.56
N PHE A 181 3.98 2.66 -25.61
CA PHE A 181 3.42 2.11 -26.85
C PHE A 181 2.33 3.01 -27.46
N LYS A 182 2.49 4.34 -27.32
CA LYS A 182 1.47 5.29 -27.78
C LYS A 182 1.16 5.27 -29.26
N ASP A 183 2.18 5.00 -30.06
CA ASP A 183 2.04 5.07 -31.51
C ASP A 183 1.43 3.79 -32.12
N THR A 184 1.34 2.70 -31.34
CA THR A 184 0.84 1.40 -31.79
C THR A 184 -0.51 1.02 -31.21
N LEU A 185 -0.91 1.59 -30.08
CA LEU A 185 -2.19 1.33 -29.42
C LEU A 185 -3.11 2.55 -29.54
N ASP A 186 -4.31 2.36 -30.10
CA ASP A 186 -5.33 3.40 -30.12
C ASP A 186 -6.04 3.45 -28.75
N PHE A 187 -5.73 4.48 -27.94
CA PHE A 187 -6.29 4.67 -26.60
C PHE A 187 -7.74 5.17 -26.60
N SER A 188 -8.24 5.67 -27.74
CA SER A 188 -9.67 5.97 -27.90
C SER A 188 -10.48 4.70 -28.10
N ALA A 189 -9.84 3.55 -28.30
CA ALA A 189 -10.54 2.29 -28.47
C ALA A 189 -11.23 1.88 -27.16
N VAL A 190 -12.56 1.81 -27.21
CA VAL A 190 -13.43 1.48 -26.07
C VAL A 190 -13.02 0.17 -25.37
N TRP A 191 -12.49 -0.80 -26.12
CA TRP A 191 -12.03 -2.08 -25.56
C TRP A 191 -10.82 -1.91 -24.64
N LEU A 192 -9.90 -0.99 -24.94
CA LEU A 192 -8.70 -0.75 -24.16
C LEU A 192 -9.05 -0.03 -22.85
N GLN A 193 -9.95 0.96 -22.93
CA GLN A 193 -10.47 1.65 -21.75
C GLN A 193 -11.28 0.69 -20.85
N GLY A 194 -12.05 -0.21 -21.44
CA GLY A 194 -12.75 -1.29 -20.73
C GLY A 194 -11.79 -2.25 -20.04
N LEU A 195 -10.67 -2.62 -20.68
CA LEU A 195 -9.64 -3.46 -20.09
C LEU A 195 -8.96 -2.77 -18.89
N ASN A 196 -8.68 -1.47 -18.99
CA ASN A 196 -8.11 -0.68 -17.90
C ASN A 196 -9.08 -0.56 -16.72
N ALA A 197 -10.35 -0.29 -16.98
CA ALA A 197 -11.40 -0.28 -15.96
C ALA A 197 -11.55 -1.64 -15.28
N ALA A 198 -11.54 -2.74 -16.05
CA ALA A 198 -11.57 -4.09 -15.51
C ALA A 198 -10.33 -4.40 -14.65
N THR A 199 -9.15 -3.96 -15.08
CA THR A 199 -7.90 -4.11 -14.32
C THR A 199 -7.99 -3.42 -12.96
N MET A 200 -8.54 -2.20 -12.89
CA MET A 200 -8.76 -1.49 -11.62
C MET A 200 -9.65 -2.30 -10.65
N VAL A 201 -10.77 -2.82 -11.15
CA VAL A 201 -11.68 -3.63 -10.34
C VAL A 201 -11.03 -4.93 -9.88
N ILE A 202 -10.37 -5.65 -10.80
CA ILE A 202 -9.71 -6.93 -10.50
C ILE A 202 -8.61 -6.72 -9.44
N VAL A 203 -7.72 -5.74 -9.65
CA VAL A 203 -6.63 -5.45 -8.72
C VAL A 203 -7.17 -5.01 -7.36
N GLY A 204 -8.21 -4.16 -7.34
CA GLY A 204 -8.88 -3.76 -6.10
C GLY A 204 -9.45 -4.96 -5.33
N LEU A 205 -10.21 -5.82 -6.00
CA LEU A 205 -10.76 -7.03 -5.39
C LEU A 205 -9.66 -8.00 -4.89
N LEU A 206 -8.52 -8.09 -5.59
CA LEU A 206 -7.37 -8.87 -5.14
C LEU A 206 -6.74 -8.34 -3.83
N MET A 207 -6.87 -7.04 -3.51
CA MET A 207 -6.40 -6.48 -2.24
C MET A 207 -7.23 -6.98 -1.05
N ILE A 208 -8.56 -7.07 -1.19
CA ILE A 208 -9.47 -7.52 -0.12
C ILE A 208 -9.53 -9.06 -0.04
N SER A 209 -9.26 -9.73 -1.17
CA SER A 209 -9.38 -11.19 -1.25
C SER A 209 -8.52 -11.91 -0.21
N ASN A 210 -9.07 -12.98 0.37
CA ASN A 210 -8.40 -13.83 1.35
C ASN A 210 -7.37 -14.79 0.70
N LEU A 211 -6.66 -14.35 -0.34
CA LEU A 211 -5.58 -15.13 -0.95
C LEU A 211 -4.39 -15.13 0.01
N LYS A 212 -3.91 -16.32 0.36
CA LYS A 212 -2.74 -16.48 1.23
C LYS A 212 -1.48 -16.32 0.38
N TYR A 213 -0.79 -15.19 0.54
CA TYR A 213 0.53 -14.97 -0.04
C TYR A 213 1.59 -15.54 0.91
N TYR A 214 2.49 -16.36 0.36
CA TYR A 214 3.58 -16.96 1.13
C TYR A 214 4.58 -15.88 1.52
N SER A 215 4.77 -15.68 2.82
CA SER A 215 5.79 -14.77 3.32
C SER A 215 7.17 -15.41 3.11
N PHE A 216 8.03 -14.81 2.28
CA PHE A 216 9.43 -15.25 2.10
C PHE A 216 10.26 -15.20 3.39
N LYS A 217 9.69 -14.74 4.50
CA LYS A 217 10.34 -14.56 5.79
C LYS A 217 10.66 -15.86 6.55
N VAL A 218 10.26 -17.02 6.01
CA VAL A 218 10.56 -18.35 6.58
C VAL A 218 11.34 -19.24 5.61
N MET A 219 11.90 -18.68 4.54
CA MET A 219 12.80 -19.44 3.67
C MET A 219 14.10 -19.67 4.44
N ASP A 220 14.24 -20.87 4.99
CA ASP A 220 15.51 -21.38 5.46
C ASP A 220 16.58 -21.11 4.40
N ARG A 221 17.71 -20.56 4.85
CA ARG A 221 18.88 -20.25 4.04
C ARG A 221 19.54 -21.55 3.56
N LYS A 222 18.86 -22.32 2.72
CA LYS A 222 19.35 -23.56 2.12
C LYS A 222 19.09 -23.55 0.63
N ARG A 223 20.17 -23.26 -0.10
CA ARG A 223 20.39 -23.48 -1.55
C ARG A 223 19.16 -23.21 -2.42
N VAL A 224 19.09 -22.00 -2.95
CA VAL A 224 18.21 -21.67 -4.08
C VAL A 224 18.60 -22.58 -5.25
N PRO A 225 17.73 -23.49 -5.74
CA PRO A 225 18.05 -24.33 -6.90
C PRO A 225 18.34 -23.44 -8.12
N PHE A 226 19.33 -23.83 -8.94
CA PHE A 226 19.77 -23.09 -10.13
C PHE A 226 18.61 -22.74 -11.09
N VAL A 227 17.56 -23.56 -11.10
CA VAL A 227 16.33 -23.36 -11.88
C VAL A 227 15.58 -22.07 -11.50
N ILE A 228 15.70 -21.57 -10.26
CA ILE A 228 15.13 -20.27 -9.83
C ILE A 228 15.92 -19.08 -10.37
N MET A 229 17.19 -19.29 -10.72
CA MET A 229 18.01 -18.25 -11.34
C MET A 229 17.56 -17.93 -12.77
N ILE A 230 16.97 -18.91 -13.48
CA ILE A 230 16.46 -18.77 -14.86
C ILE A 230 15.32 -17.73 -14.97
N PRO A 231 14.23 -17.80 -14.19
CA PRO A 231 13.20 -16.76 -14.22
C PRO A 231 13.72 -15.42 -13.71
N VAL A 232 14.65 -15.39 -12.74
CA VAL A 232 15.28 -14.13 -12.27
C VAL A 232 16.10 -13.47 -13.40
N ILE A 233 16.88 -14.25 -14.15
CA ILE A 233 17.65 -13.77 -15.31
C ILE A 233 16.72 -13.33 -16.44
N LEU A 234 15.63 -14.05 -16.71
CA LEU A 234 14.64 -13.65 -17.71
C LEU A 234 13.91 -12.36 -17.32
N ILE A 235 13.60 -12.18 -16.03
CA ILE A 235 13.05 -10.93 -15.48
C ILE A 235 14.05 -9.78 -15.66
N PHE A 236 15.32 -9.98 -15.29
CA PHE A 236 16.37 -8.97 -15.47
C PHE A 236 16.61 -8.63 -16.95
N SER A 237 16.56 -9.62 -17.83
CA SER A 237 16.68 -9.46 -19.28
C SER A 237 15.49 -8.67 -19.85
N ALA A 238 14.26 -8.98 -19.43
CA ALA A 238 13.06 -8.25 -19.83
C ALA A 238 13.06 -6.78 -19.34
N ILE A 239 13.53 -6.54 -18.10
CA ILE A 239 13.72 -5.18 -17.57
C ILE A 239 14.73 -4.40 -18.41
N THR A 240 15.78 -5.06 -18.91
CA THR A 240 16.82 -4.42 -19.74
C THR A 240 16.29 -4.03 -21.13
N TYR A 241 15.29 -4.75 -21.65
CA TYR A 241 14.67 -4.44 -22.95
C TYR A 241 13.65 -3.30 -22.86
N ASN A 242 12.76 -3.33 -21.86
CA ASN A 242 11.83 -2.24 -21.58
C ASN A 242 11.42 -2.26 -20.10
N ILE A 243 11.96 -1.33 -19.32
CA ILE A 243 11.84 -1.28 -17.84
C ILE A 243 10.39 -1.40 -17.36
N PRO A 244 9.40 -0.69 -17.94
CA PRO A 244 8.01 -0.75 -17.49
C PRO A 244 7.36 -2.11 -17.76
N VAL A 245 7.65 -2.71 -18.91
CA VAL A 245 7.15 -4.03 -19.30
C VAL A 245 7.71 -5.10 -18.36
N GLY A 246 9.01 -5.03 -18.07
CA GLY A 246 9.67 -5.94 -17.13
C GLY A 246 9.02 -5.90 -15.73
N ILE A 247 8.82 -4.71 -15.17
CA ILE A 247 8.20 -4.54 -13.84
C ILE A 247 6.74 -5.01 -13.85
N LEU A 248 5.99 -4.73 -14.92
CA LEU A 248 4.60 -5.17 -15.06
C LEU A 248 4.48 -6.69 -15.07
N ILE A 249 5.29 -7.37 -15.89
CA ILE A 249 5.31 -8.84 -16.00
C ILE A 249 5.62 -9.47 -14.64
N VAL A 250 6.63 -8.97 -13.94
CA VAL A 250 6.98 -9.45 -12.60
C VAL A 250 5.81 -9.31 -11.63
N SER A 251 5.16 -8.15 -11.64
CA SER A 251 4.05 -7.84 -10.74
C SER A 251 2.83 -8.71 -11.01
N ILE A 252 2.52 -8.98 -12.29
CA ILE A 252 1.46 -9.89 -12.71
C ILE A 252 1.80 -11.33 -12.31
N ILE A 253 3.02 -11.80 -12.55
CA ILE A 253 3.46 -13.14 -12.14
C ILE A 253 3.32 -13.32 -10.63
N TYR A 254 3.70 -12.32 -9.85
CA TYR A 254 3.55 -12.35 -8.39
C TYR A 254 2.07 -12.38 -7.98
N ALA A 255 1.23 -11.54 -8.60
CA ALA A 255 -0.20 -11.51 -8.35
C ALA A 255 -0.86 -12.88 -8.61
N LEU A 256 -0.52 -13.50 -9.75
CA LEU A 256 -0.98 -14.83 -10.16
C LEU A 256 -0.45 -15.94 -9.27
N SER A 257 0.80 -15.84 -8.81
CA SER A 257 1.41 -16.83 -7.90
C SER A 257 0.57 -17.00 -6.64
N GLY A 258 0.06 -15.92 -6.04
CA GLY A 258 -0.81 -16.02 -4.86
C GLY A 258 -2.17 -16.67 -5.11
N ILE A 259 -2.75 -16.49 -6.30
CA ILE A 259 -3.97 -17.18 -6.71
C ILE A 259 -3.70 -18.69 -6.79
N VAL A 260 -2.61 -19.07 -7.47
CA VAL A 260 -2.22 -20.47 -7.69
C VAL A 260 -1.90 -21.18 -6.36
N THR A 261 -1.16 -20.54 -5.45
CA THR A 261 -0.85 -21.11 -4.13
C THR A 261 -2.11 -21.30 -3.29
N THR A 262 -3.07 -20.37 -3.36
CA THR A 262 -4.34 -20.50 -2.64
C THR A 262 -5.20 -21.63 -3.20
N LEU A 263 -5.25 -21.79 -4.52
CA LEU A 263 -5.97 -22.90 -5.17
C LEU A 263 -5.35 -24.26 -4.84
N MET A 264 -4.02 -24.37 -4.82
CA MET A 264 -3.32 -25.60 -4.42
C MET A 264 -3.54 -25.94 -2.94
N SER A 265 -3.48 -24.95 -2.05
CA SER A 265 -3.78 -25.15 -0.62
C SER A 265 -5.22 -25.64 -0.39
N ARG A 266 -6.18 -25.16 -1.18
CA ARG A 266 -7.59 -25.58 -1.09
C ARG A 266 -7.80 -27.01 -1.59
N LYS A 267 -7.00 -27.47 -2.55
CA LYS A 267 -7.03 -28.83 -3.10
C LYS A 267 -6.35 -29.89 -2.22
N GLN A 268 -5.53 -29.47 -1.24
CA GLN A 268 -4.94 -30.35 -0.23
C GLN A 268 -5.79 -30.45 1.05
N SER A 269 -6.83 -29.62 1.20
CA SER A 269 -7.74 -29.61 2.36
C SER A 269 -9.14 -30.15 2.03
N ALA A 270 -9.33 -30.71 0.83
CA ALA A 270 -10.54 -31.41 0.37
C ALA A 270 -10.16 -32.83 -0.03
#